data_AF-A0A7Y1V032-F1
#
_entry.id   AF-A0A7Y1V032-F1
#
_cell.length_a   1.000
_cell.length_b   1.000
_cell.length_c   1.000
_cell.angle_alpha   90.00
_cell.angle_beta   90.00
_cell.angle_gamma   90.00
#
_symmetry.space_group_name_H-M   'P 1'
#
loop_
_entity.id
_entity.type
_entity.pdbx_description
1 polymer ?
#
loop_
_entity_poly.entity_id
_entity_poly.type
_entity_poly.pdbx_seq_one_letter_code
_entity_poly.pdbx_strand_id
1 'polypeptide(L)'
;MNAPDPLATTSSSLHELWSPIEIRHIGGFGFPVDELVSNEISIAKLGRDSSLKIFFGPGRRVVLSDGTEWRIKGANSGRHIVPVIKSAAGSVAFAGPLYGKRIYGITGREFAYNLVPLGKVGIMTPGLWGIRDRQDEVGRLHQKAKRIEVTEPFPTAAALLAFTLVTHGIPGENDLLPR
;
A
#
# COMPACT_ATOMS: atom_id res chain seq x y z
N MET A 1 8.13 1.49 -43.04
CA MET A 1 7.20 1.73 -41.91
C MET A 1 7.12 0.44 -41.12
N ASN A 2 7.79 0.37 -39.97
CA ASN A 2 7.72 -0.81 -39.12
C ASN A 2 6.44 -0.73 -38.28
N ALA A 3 5.65 -1.80 -38.29
CA ALA A 3 4.51 -1.93 -37.39
C ALA A 3 5.00 -1.87 -35.94
N PRO A 4 4.26 -1.23 -35.02
CA PRO A 4 4.61 -1.28 -33.60
C PRO A 4 4.49 -2.72 -33.10
N ASP A 5 5.52 -3.14 -32.37
CA ASP A 5 5.65 -4.45 -31.75
C ASP A 5 4.61 -4.61 -30.60
N PRO A 6 3.67 -5.57 -30.67
CA PRO A 6 2.56 -5.68 -29.71
C PRO A 6 2.97 -6.18 -28.30
N LEU A 7 4.26 -6.35 -28.03
CA LEU A 7 4.77 -6.92 -26.77
C LEU A 7 5.40 -5.91 -25.81
N ALA A 8 5.43 -4.61 -26.16
CA ALA A 8 6.00 -3.57 -25.30
C ALA A 8 5.02 -2.99 -24.27
N THR A 9 3.73 -3.37 -24.29
CA THR A 9 2.69 -2.77 -23.44
C THR A 9 2.44 -3.54 -22.13
N THR A 10 3.07 -4.70 -21.92
CA THR A 10 2.64 -5.67 -20.91
C THR A 10 3.36 -5.54 -19.55
N SER A 11 4.31 -4.61 -19.38
CA SER A 11 5.02 -4.45 -18.11
C SER A 11 4.40 -3.38 -17.19
N SER A 12 3.60 -2.45 -17.74
CA SER A 12 2.98 -1.37 -16.96
C SER A 12 1.68 -1.82 -16.28
N SER A 13 0.90 -2.68 -16.92
CA SER A 13 -0.45 -3.06 -16.48
C SER A 13 -0.50 -3.99 -15.28
N LEU A 14 0.58 -4.73 -14.97
CA LEU A 14 0.63 -5.64 -13.82
C LEU A 14 0.81 -4.91 -12.48
N HIS A 15 1.19 -3.63 -12.54
CA HIS A 15 1.28 -2.77 -11.38
C HIS A 15 0.03 -1.92 -11.18
N GLU A 16 -0.97 -2.03 -12.05
CA GLU A 16 -2.23 -1.31 -11.97
C GLU A 16 -3.35 -2.25 -11.60
N LEU A 17 -4.10 -1.89 -10.56
CA LEU A 17 -5.15 -2.70 -9.98
C LEU A 17 -6.51 -2.07 -10.26
N TRP A 18 -7.50 -2.91 -10.51
CA TRP A 18 -8.89 -2.48 -10.63
C TRP A 18 -9.72 -2.97 -9.45
N SER A 19 -10.78 -2.23 -9.16
CA SER A 19 -11.72 -2.57 -8.09
C SER A 19 -12.48 -3.88 -8.40
N PRO A 20 -12.69 -4.77 -7.41
CA PRO A 20 -12.24 -4.65 -6.03
C PRO A 20 -10.80 -5.15 -5.84
N ILE A 21 -10.08 -4.53 -4.91
CA ILE A 21 -8.72 -4.92 -4.51
C ILE A 21 -8.76 -5.42 -3.07
N GLU A 22 -8.30 -6.63 -2.80
CA GLU A 22 -8.49 -7.30 -1.51
C GLU A 22 -7.21 -7.97 -1.01
N ILE A 23 -7.01 -8.00 0.32
CA ILE A 23 -6.01 -8.88 0.95
C ILE A 23 -6.73 -10.11 1.50
N ARG A 24 -6.38 -11.29 0.98
CA ARG A 24 -6.91 -12.59 1.42
C ARG A 24 -5.86 -13.35 2.20
N HIS A 25 -6.28 -13.98 3.30
CA HIS A 25 -5.42 -14.87 4.06
C HIS A 25 -5.49 -16.27 3.46
N ILE A 26 -4.33 -16.85 3.11
CA ILE A 26 -4.28 -18.13 2.36
C ILE A 26 -3.39 -19.20 3.02
N GLY A 27 -2.64 -18.86 4.07
CA GLY A 27 -1.74 -19.82 4.72
C GLY A 27 -1.32 -19.42 6.12
N GLY A 28 -1.03 -20.43 6.97
CA GLY A 28 -0.67 -20.21 8.37
C GLY A 28 0.85 -20.14 8.66
N PHE A 29 1.65 -20.97 8.00
CA PHE A 29 3.10 -21.06 8.23
C PHE A 29 3.88 -21.00 6.92
N GLY A 30 5.04 -20.32 6.93
CA GLY A 30 5.87 -20.14 5.74
C GLY A 30 5.43 -18.98 4.85
N PHE A 31 5.80 -19.03 3.57
CA PHE A 31 5.41 -18.06 2.56
C PHE A 31 4.75 -18.79 1.39
N PRO A 32 3.62 -18.28 0.84
CA PRO A 32 2.91 -17.07 1.23
C PRO A 32 1.95 -17.26 2.42
N VAL A 33 1.62 -16.15 3.10
CA VAL A 33 0.64 -16.09 4.20
C VAL A 33 -0.64 -15.42 3.73
N ASP A 34 -0.48 -14.31 3.00
CA ASP A 34 -1.58 -13.56 2.41
C ASP A 34 -1.36 -13.39 0.90
N GLU A 35 -2.40 -13.02 0.18
CA GLU A 35 -2.33 -12.57 -1.20
C GLU A 35 -3.11 -11.26 -1.40
N LEU A 36 -2.64 -10.45 -2.34
CA LEU A 36 -3.34 -9.29 -2.86
C LEU A 36 -4.06 -9.71 -4.14
N VAL A 37 -5.36 -9.54 -4.17
CA VAL A 37 -6.23 -9.96 -5.28
C VAL A 37 -6.89 -8.72 -5.88
N SER A 38 -6.99 -8.68 -7.21
CA SER A 38 -7.78 -7.69 -7.94
C SER A 38 -8.60 -8.45 -8.99
N ASN A 39 -9.91 -8.21 -9.06
CA ASN A 39 -10.82 -8.92 -9.98
C ASN A 39 -10.67 -10.45 -9.94
N GLU A 40 -10.57 -11.03 -8.74
CA GLU A 40 -10.33 -12.48 -8.52
C GLU A 40 -8.99 -13.01 -9.04
N ILE A 41 -8.09 -12.14 -9.52
CA ILE A 41 -6.74 -12.51 -9.96
C ILE A 41 -5.75 -12.19 -8.84
N SER A 42 -4.94 -13.18 -8.46
CA SER A 42 -3.84 -13.00 -7.50
C SER A 42 -2.73 -12.16 -8.14
N ILE A 43 -2.50 -10.96 -7.62
CA ILE A 43 -1.52 -9.99 -8.15
C ILE A 43 -0.21 -10.06 -7.37
N ALA A 44 -0.27 -10.33 -6.07
CA ALA A 44 0.91 -10.47 -5.24
C ALA A 44 0.72 -11.46 -4.12
N LYS A 45 1.79 -12.18 -3.80
CA LYS A 45 1.92 -13.06 -2.64
C LYS A 45 2.71 -12.35 -1.55
N LEU A 46 2.20 -12.38 -0.32
CA LEU A 46 2.76 -11.64 0.81
C LEU A 46 3.17 -12.57 1.93
N GLY A 47 4.28 -12.23 2.58
CA GLY A 47 4.64 -12.80 3.87
C GLY A 47 3.75 -12.29 4.99
N ARG A 48 3.99 -12.81 6.20
CA ARG A 48 3.22 -12.43 7.40
C ARG A 48 3.23 -10.92 7.63
N ASP A 49 2.04 -10.37 7.81
CA ASP A 49 1.88 -8.96 8.19
C ASP A 49 2.22 -8.75 9.67
N SER A 50 3.21 -7.92 9.96
CA SER A 50 3.70 -7.69 11.31
C SER A 50 4.46 -6.38 11.40
N SER A 51 4.04 -5.49 12.31
CA SER A 51 4.74 -4.24 12.59
C SER A 51 6.21 -4.46 12.98
N LEU A 52 6.51 -5.51 13.75
CA LEU A 52 7.89 -5.89 14.09
C LEU A 52 8.72 -6.25 12.85
N LYS A 53 8.13 -6.95 11.87
CA LYS A 53 8.83 -7.26 10.62
C LYS A 53 8.96 -6.02 9.74
N ILE A 54 7.91 -5.21 9.64
CA ILE A 54 7.86 -4.04 8.77
C ILE A 54 8.78 -2.94 9.31
N PHE A 55 8.55 -2.42 10.50
CA PHE A 55 9.25 -1.23 10.99
C PHE A 55 10.58 -1.52 11.70
N PHE A 56 10.69 -2.66 12.37
CA PHE A 56 11.81 -2.97 13.27
C PHE A 56 12.56 -4.24 12.89
N GLY A 57 12.39 -4.71 11.66
CA GLY A 57 12.85 -6.03 11.25
C GLY A 57 13.27 -6.13 9.78
N PRO A 58 13.36 -7.36 9.24
CA PRO A 58 13.86 -7.60 7.88
C PRO A 58 12.93 -7.14 6.75
N GLY A 59 11.71 -6.69 7.08
CA GLY A 59 10.65 -6.36 6.13
C GLY A 59 9.67 -7.51 5.88
N ARG A 60 8.49 -7.16 5.39
CA ARG A 60 7.50 -8.10 4.83
C ARG A 60 7.83 -8.39 3.38
N ARG A 61 8.02 -9.67 3.04
CA ARG A 61 8.25 -10.12 1.65
C ARG A 61 6.98 -9.95 0.83
N VAL A 62 7.13 -9.48 -0.40
CA VAL A 62 6.09 -9.41 -1.42
C VAL A 62 6.66 -9.97 -2.72
N VAL A 63 5.94 -10.89 -3.37
CA VAL A 63 6.30 -11.43 -4.68
C VAL A 63 5.12 -11.19 -5.60
N LEU A 64 5.33 -10.41 -6.67
CA LEU A 64 4.32 -10.08 -7.65
C LEU A 64 4.06 -11.25 -8.61
N SER A 65 2.99 -11.17 -9.39
CA SER A 65 2.58 -12.20 -10.34
C SER A 65 3.59 -12.44 -11.47
N ASP A 66 4.40 -11.45 -11.81
CA ASP A 66 5.53 -11.53 -12.75
C ASP A 66 6.81 -12.11 -12.11
N GLY A 67 6.79 -12.44 -10.82
CA GLY A 67 7.94 -12.91 -10.07
C GLY A 67 8.82 -11.79 -9.49
N THR A 68 8.49 -10.52 -9.74
CA THR A 68 9.21 -9.38 -9.16
C THR A 68 9.12 -9.41 -7.64
N GLU A 69 10.27 -9.30 -6.98
CA GLU A 69 10.34 -9.32 -5.52
C GLU A 69 10.46 -7.93 -4.93
N TRP A 70 9.56 -7.62 -4.00
CA TRP A 70 9.57 -6.42 -3.17
C TRP A 70 9.67 -6.76 -1.69
N ARG A 71 10.06 -5.76 -0.90
CA ARG A 71 9.96 -5.77 0.56
C ARG A 71 9.34 -4.49 1.08
N ILE A 72 8.31 -4.64 1.91
CA ILE A 72 7.76 -3.54 2.72
C ILE A 72 8.56 -3.48 4.02
N LYS A 73 9.28 -2.38 4.27
CA LYS A 73 10.11 -2.20 5.47
C LYS A 73 10.09 -0.76 5.96
N GLY A 74 10.59 -0.52 7.17
CA GLY A 74 10.83 0.80 7.72
C GLY A 74 12.04 1.47 7.09
N ALA A 75 11.97 2.79 6.93
CA ALA A 75 13.09 3.67 6.64
C ALA A 75 13.00 4.91 7.52
N ASN A 76 14.15 5.41 7.97
CA ASN A 76 14.21 6.67 8.72
C ASN A 76 13.89 7.83 7.78
N SER A 77 12.98 8.70 8.20
CA SER A 77 12.64 9.97 7.57
C SER A 77 12.65 11.05 8.65
N GLY A 78 13.78 11.76 8.77
CA GLY A 78 14.01 12.71 9.85
C GLY A 78 13.91 12.04 11.23
N ARG A 79 12.87 12.39 11.99
CA ARG A 79 12.61 11.87 13.35
C ARG A 79 11.66 10.67 13.39
N HIS A 80 11.29 10.11 12.24
CA HIS A 80 10.24 9.08 12.15
C HIS A 80 10.70 7.87 11.35
N ILE A 81 10.01 6.75 11.54
CA ILE A 81 10.20 5.55 10.73
C ILE A 81 8.97 5.39 9.87
N VAL A 82 9.16 5.41 8.55
CA VAL A 82 8.05 5.32 7.60
C VAL A 82 8.11 4.02 6.80
N PRO A 83 6.96 3.46 6.38
CA PRO A 83 6.98 2.28 5.54
C PRO A 83 7.40 2.66 4.11
N VAL A 84 8.30 1.87 3.55
CA VAL A 84 8.82 1.97 2.17
C VAL A 84 8.73 0.59 1.51
N ILE A 85 8.43 0.59 0.23
CA ILE A 85 8.57 -0.59 -0.64
C ILE A 85 9.92 -0.50 -1.34
N LYS A 86 10.75 -1.53 -1.19
CA LYS A 86 12.03 -1.67 -1.89
C LYS A 86 12.03 -2.87 -2.83
N SER A 87 12.62 -2.70 -3.99
CA SER A 87 13.02 -3.75 -4.93
C SER A 87 14.56 -3.86 -4.96
N ALA A 88 15.08 -4.79 -5.77
CA ALA A 88 16.52 -4.87 -6.04
C ALA A 88 17.08 -3.60 -6.72
N ALA A 89 16.26 -2.90 -7.51
CA ALA A 89 16.64 -1.70 -8.25
C ALA A 89 16.58 -0.42 -7.40
N GLY A 90 15.99 -0.46 -6.21
CA GLY A 90 15.88 0.69 -5.31
C GLY A 90 14.51 0.81 -4.64
N SER A 91 14.18 2.02 -4.18
CA SER A 91 12.88 2.27 -3.58
C SER A 91 11.80 2.46 -4.67
N VAL A 92 10.67 1.80 -4.48
CA VAL A 92 9.52 1.81 -5.40
C VAL A 92 8.49 2.84 -4.97
N ALA A 93 8.15 2.86 -3.68
CA ALA A 93 7.18 3.77 -3.11
C ALA A 93 7.45 3.99 -1.62
N PHE A 94 7.04 5.14 -1.10
CA PHE A 94 7.14 5.51 0.30
C PHE A 94 5.78 5.99 0.77
N ALA A 95 5.54 5.87 2.07
CA ALA A 95 4.43 6.60 2.68
C ALA A 95 4.92 7.43 3.86
N GLY A 96 4.12 8.37 4.33
CA GLY A 96 4.48 9.23 5.47
C GLY A 96 3.29 9.98 6.02
N PRO A 97 3.39 10.53 7.24
CA PRO A 97 2.32 11.33 7.82
C PRO A 97 2.26 12.70 7.11
N LEU A 98 1.05 13.24 6.96
CA LEU A 98 0.80 14.60 6.50
C LEU A 98 0.26 15.46 7.65
N TYR A 99 0.36 16.79 7.51
CA TYR A 99 -0.20 17.73 8.48
C TYR A 99 -1.71 17.49 8.67
N GLY A 100 -2.11 17.01 9.84
CA GLY A 100 -3.51 16.69 10.18
C GLY A 100 -3.64 15.32 10.85
N LYS A 101 -4.72 15.13 11.64
CA LYS A 101 -4.93 13.90 12.41
C LYS A 101 -5.01 12.68 11.48
N ARG A 102 -3.96 11.84 11.50
CA ARG A 102 -3.85 10.56 10.79
C ARG A 102 -4.14 10.64 9.30
N ILE A 103 -3.60 11.64 8.61
CA ILE A 103 -3.59 11.67 7.15
C ILE A 103 -2.23 11.13 6.69
N TYR A 104 -2.22 10.27 5.68
CA TYR A 104 -0.97 9.73 5.12
C TYR A 104 -0.82 10.07 3.65
N GLY A 105 0.39 10.48 3.25
CA GLY A 105 0.79 10.56 1.86
C GLY A 105 1.41 9.24 1.44
N ILE A 106 1.10 8.77 0.23
CA ILE A 106 1.70 7.60 -0.41
C ILE A 106 2.23 8.05 -1.77
N THR A 107 3.53 7.91 -2.00
CA THR A 107 4.18 8.45 -3.20
C THR A 107 5.10 7.41 -3.82
N GLY A 108 4.93 7.23 -5.13
CA GLY A 108 5.85 6.50 -6.00
C GLY A 108 6.44 7.43 -7.06
N ARG A 109 7.18 6.85 -8.02
CA ARG A 109 7.75 7.63 -9.13
C ARG A 109 6.68 8.32 -9.99
N GLU A 110 5.54 7.66 -10.17
CA GLU A 110 4.52 8.05 -11.16
C GLU A 110 3.16 8.38 -10.53
N PHE A 111 3.04 8.29 -9.21
CA PHE A 111 1.78 8.50 -8.50
C PHE A 111 2.00 9.16 -7.14
N ALA A 112 0.98 9.88 -6.68
CA ALA A 112 0.92 10.43 -5.33
C ALA A 112 -0.53 10.44 -4.85
N TYR A 113 -0.80 9.76 -3.72
CA TYR A 113 -2.13 9.68 -3.13
C TYR A 113 -2.12 10.11 -1.67
N ASN A 114 -3.27 10.57 -1.21
CA ASN A 114 -3.53 10.84 0.20
C ASN A 114 -4.56 9.84 0.73
N LEU A 115 -4.25 9.25 1.88
CA LEU A 115 -5.16 8.42 2.64
C LEU A 115 -5.74 9.25 3.79
N VAL A 116 -7.04 9.50 3.73
CA VAL A 116 -7.76 10.41 4.65
C VAL A 116 -8.79 9.60 5.43
N PRO A 117 -8.83 9.70 6.77
CA PRO A 117 -9.81 8.98 7.55
C PRO A 117 -11.23 9.53 7.30
N LEU A 118 -12.19 8.65 7.05
CA LEU A 118 -13.59 9.01 6.86
C LEU A 118 -14.41 8.64 8.11
N GLY A 119 -15.13 9.62 8.68
CA GLY A 119 -15.96 9.45 9.87
C GLY A 119 -15.39 10.11 11.14
N LYS A 120 -16.06 9.90 12.29
CA LYS A 120 -15.63 10.51 13.57
C LYS A 120 -14.27 9.96 14.00
N VAL A 121 -13.27 10.83 14.01
CA VAL A 121 -11.94 10.59 14.55
C VAL A 121 -12.04 10.54 16.08
N GLY A 122 -12.30 9.35 16.63
CA GLY A 122 -12.35 9.08 18.07
C GLY A 122 -11.14 8.26 18.54
N ILE A 123 -11.25 7.61 19.70
CA ILE A 123 -10.21 6.71 20.25
C ILE A 123 -9.97 5.49 19.33
N MET A 124 -10.96 5.12 18.52
CA MET A 124 -10.88 3.97 17.60
C MET A 124 -10.29 4.34 16.24
N THR A 125 -9.51 3.42 15.66
CA THR A 125 -9.02 3.52 14.29
C THR A 125 -10.20 3.63 13.31
N PRO A 126 -10.17 4.58 12.36
CA PRO A 126 -11.21 4.73 11.35
C PRO A 126 -11.40 3.42 10.58
N GLY A 127 -12.64 2.94 10.52
CA GLY A 127 -12.96 1.72 9.76
C GLY A 127 -12.98 1.95 8.23
N LEU A 128 -13.07 3.22 7.81
CA LEU A 128 -13.16 3.64 6.43
C LEU A 128 -12.18 4.79 6.16
N TRP A 129 -11.51 4.74 5.02
CA TRP A 129 -10.55 5.72 4.58
C TRP A 129 -10.83 6.10 3.13
N GLY A 130 -10.74 7.39 2.82
CA GLY A 130 -10.80 7.90 1.46
C GLY A 130 -9.40 7.90 0.86
N ILE A 131 -9.30 7.48 -0.40
CA ILE A 131 -8.09 7.56 -1.22
C ILE A 131 -8.29 8.75 -2.15
N ARG A 132 -7.37 9.69 -2.13
CA ARG A 132 -7.43 10.89 -2.97
C ARG A 132 -6.21 11.04 -3.83
N ASP A 133 -6.41 11.31 -5.11
CA ASP A 133 -5.39 11.94 -5.95
C ASP A 133 -5.62 13.45 -5.87
N ARG A 134 -4.61 14.18 -5.38
CA ARG A 134 -4.72 15.61 -5.04
C ARG A 134 -5.95 15.89 -4.15
N GLN A 135 -7.03 16.43 -4.74
CA GLN A 135 -8.27 16.78 -4.06
C GLN A 135 -9.43 15.84 -4.40
N ASP A 136 -9.30 15.03 -5.44
CA ASP A 136 -10.38 14.19 -5.96
C ASP A 136 -10.38 12.83 -5.25
N GLU A 137 -11.56 12.38 -4.81
CA GLU A 137 -11.72 11.05 -4.23
C GLU A 137 -11.76 10.02 -5.34
N VAL A 138 -10.73 9.17 -5.39
CA VAL A 138 -10.52 8.15 -6.43
C VAL A 138 -10.79 6.73 -5.92
N GLY A 139 -11.03 6.60 -4.61
CA GLY A 139 -11.35 5.32 -4.00
C GLY A 139 -11.57 5.37 -2.49
N ARG A 140 -11.85 4.20 -1.93
CA ARG A 140 -12.11 3.98 -0.51
C ARG A 140 -11.47 2.69 -0.03
N LEU A 141 -10.88 2.72 1.16
CA LEU A 141 -10.33 1.56 1.83
C LEU A 141 -11.19 1.22 3.06
N HIS A 142 -11.75 0.02 3.04
CA HIS A 142 -12.49 -0.59 4.15
C HIS A 142 -11.54 -1.47 4.98
N GLN A 143 -11.10 -0.95 6.13
CA GLN A 143 -10.02 -1.59 6.92
C GLN A 143 -10.42 -3.00 7.39
N LYS A 144 -11.62 -3.15 7.98
CA LYS A 144 -12.09 -4.44 8.50
C LYS A 144 -12.29 -5.48 7.40
N ALA A 145 -12.74 -5.04 6.23
CA ALA A 145 -12.94 -5.90 5.07
C ALA A 145 -11.63 -6.19 4.31
N LYS A 146 -10.53 -5.50 4.66
CA LYS A 146 -9.25 -5.54 3.94
C LYS A 146 -9.43 -5.35 2.43
N ARG A 147 -10.25 -4.37 2.06
CA ARG A 147 -10.69 -4.13 0.69
C ARG A 147 -10.53 -2.66 0.31
N ILE A 148 -10.12 -2.42 -0.93
CA ILE A 148 -10.07 -1.12 -1.58
C ILE A 148 -11.01 -1.15 -2.78
N GLU A 149 -11.83 -0.11 -2.89
CA GLU A 149 -12.67 0.17 -4.05
C GLU A 149 -12.16 1.45 -4.72
N VAL A 150 -11.91 1.40 -6.02
CA VAL A 150 -11.33 2.50 -6.80
C VAL A 150 -12.13 2.73 -8.07
N THR A 151 -12.15 3.97 -8.54
CA THR A 151 -12.84 4.36 -9.78
C THR A 151 -11.91 4.38 -10.99
N GLU A 152 -10.61 4.23 -10.77
CA GLU A 152 -9.54 4.31 -11.77
C GLU A 152 -8.45 3.28 -11.46
N PRO A 153 -7.51 3.01 -12.40
CA PRO A 153 -6.38 2.11 -12.13
C PRO A 153 -5.58 2.56 -10.91
N PHE A 154 -5.36 1.65 -9.96
CA PHE A 154 -4.70 1.97 -8.72
C PHE A 154 -3.37 1.21 -8.56
N PRO A 155 -2.24 1.90 -8.32
CA PRO A 155 -0.94 1.23 -8.26
C PRO A 155 -0.83 0.16 -7.16
N THR A 156 -0.28 -1.01 -7.49
CA THR A 156 -0.06 -2.11 -6.54
C THR A 156 0.76 -1.66 -5.32
N ALA A 157 1.81 -0.89 -5.57
CA ALA A 157 2.63 -0.33 -4.50
C ALA A 157 1.83 0.60 -3.56
N ALA A 158 0.90 1.39 -4.12
CA ALA A 158 0.02 2.25 -3.35
C ALA A 158 -0.96 1.44 -2.50
N ALA A 159 -1.58 0.40 -3.06
CA ALA A 159 -2.48 -0.51 -2.33
C ALA A 159 -1.78 -1.21 -1.16
N LEU A 160 -0.59 -1.75 -1.38
CA LEU A 160 0.21 -2.41 -0.34
C LEU A 160 0.56 -1.47 0.82
N LEU A 161 0.97 -0.23 0.51
CA LEU A 161 1.26 0.78 1.53
C LEU A 161 -0.01 1.25 2.23
N ALA A 162 -1.13 1.42 1.51
CA ALA A 162 -2.41 1.81 2.12
C ALA A 162 -2.87 0.76 3.14
N PHE A 163 -2.85 -0.54 2.79
CA PHE A 163 -3.15 -1.61 3.75
C PHE A 163 -2.18 -1.64 4.93
N THR A 164 -0.89 -1.41 4.68
CA THR A 164 0.12 -1.36 5.74
C THR A 164 -0.17 -0.24 6.73
N LEU A 165 -0.44 0.97 6.22
CA LEU A 165 -0.69 2.16 7.02
C LEU A 165 -1.97 2.05 7.86
N VAL A 166 -3.08 1.61 7.28
CA VAL A 166 -4.33 1.49 8.06
C VAL A 166 -4.23 0.41 9.13
N THR A 167 -3.39 -0.62 8.91
CA THR A 167 -3.24 -1.73 9.85
C THR A 167 -2.33 -1.37 11.01
N HIS A 168 -1.18 -0.73 10.74
CA HIS A 168 -0.14 -0.52 11.74
C HIS A 168 0.07 0.94 12.16
N GLY A 169 -0.43 1.89 11.37
CA GLY A 169 -0.08 3.31 11.51
C GLY A 169 1.42 3.55 11.30
N ILE A 170 1.87 4.73 11.69
CA ILE A 170 3.30 5.07 11.73
C ILE A 170 3.76 5.14 13.19
N PRO A 171 4.81 4.40 13.59
CA PRO A 171 5.36 4.49 14.93
C PRO A 171 5.75 5.93 15.30
N GLY A 172 5.24 6.42 16.44
CA GLY A 172 5.50 7.78 16.93
C GLY A 172 4.68 8.88 16.25
N GLU A 173 3.69 8.56 15.42
CA GLU A 173 2.89 9.58 14.72
C GLU A 173 2.04 10.47 15.65
N ASN A 174 1.65 9.97 16.82
CA ASN A 174 0.85 10.76 17.76
C ASN A 174 1.63 11.95 18.32
N ASP A 175 2.97 11.87 18.36
CA ASP A 175 3.83 12.98 18.78
C ASP A 175 3.90 14.09 17.71
N LEU A 176 3.35 13.86 16.51
CA LEU A 176 3.29 14.82 15.40
C LEU A 176 1.98 15.59 15.32
N LEU A 177 0.93 15.14 16.00
CA LEU A 177 -0.38 15.75 15.90
C LEU A 177 -0.45 16.95 16.87
N PRO A 178 -0.97 18.12 16.43
CA PRO A 178 -1.26 19.20 17.36
C PRO A 178 -2.19 18.67 18.45
N ARG A 179 -1.81 18.88 19.71
CA ARG A 179 -2.61 18.53 20.87
C ARG A 179 -3.91 19.33 20.88
#